data_AF-K2A8L1-F1
#
_entry.id   AF-K2A8L1-F1
#
_cell.length_a   1.000
_cell.length_b   1.000
_cell.length_c   1.000
_cell.angle_alpha   90.00
_cell.angle_beta   90.00
_cell.angle_gamma   90.00
#
_symmetry.space_group_name_H-M   'P 1'
#
loop_
_entity.id
_entity.type
_entity.pdbx_description
1 polymer ?
#
loop_
_entity_poly.entity_id
_entity_poly.type
_entity_poly.pdbx_seq_one_letter_code
_entity_poly.pdbx_strand_id
1 'polypeptide(L)'
;MLARLYKSLLHLFTPHPANNHRPRLLEPSLLSTLAIFILLANSGVKIFAQVQGGILGYASDITVEQILTLTNQHRLDAGLPALKL
;
A
#
# COMPACT_ATOMS: atom_id res chain seq x y z
N MET A 1 -32.86 -8.99 -5.85
CA MET A 1 -31.71 -8.41 -5.14
C MET A 1 -30.42 -8.51 -5.96
N LEU A 2 -30.05 -9.71 -6.42
CA LEU A 2 -28.84 -9.96 -7.25
C LEU A 2 -28.76 -9.13 -8.55
N ALA A 3 -29.85 -9.02 -9.31
CA ALA A 3 -29.87 -8.24 -10.55
C ALA A 3 -29.60 -6.73 -10.34
N ARG A 4 -29.97 -6.18 -9.18
CA ARG A 4 -29.67 -4.78 -8.81
C ARG A 4 -28.19 -4.61 -8.47
N LEU A 5 -27.61 -5.58 -7.77
CA LEU A 5 -26.18 -5.59 -7.46
C LEU A 5 -25.32 -5.65 -8.72
N TYR A 6 -25.68 -6.53 -9.66
CA TYR A 6 -25.01 -6.67 -10.96
C TYR A 6 -25.01 -5.35 -11.74
N LYS A 7 -26.17 -4.69 -11.84
CA LYS A 7 -26.29 -3.41 -12.55
C LYS A 7 -25.45 -2.31 -11.89
N SER A 8 -25.40 -2.27 -10.55
CA SER A 8 -24.54 -1.35 -9.81
C SER A 8 -23.05 -1.62 -10.05
N LEU A 9 -22.63 -2.89 -10.10
CA LEU A 9 -21.25 -3.29 -10.40
C LEU A 9 -20.83 -2.89 -11.82
N LEU A 10 -21.72 -3.03 -12.81
CA LEU A 10 -21.41 -2.54 -14.16
C LEU A 10 -21.17 -1.03 -14.18
N HIS A 11 -21.99 -0.25 -13.47
CA HIS A 11 -21.85 1.20 -13.43
C HIS A 11 -20.54 1.70 -12.77
N LEU A 12 -19.77 0.83 -12.11
CA LEU A 12 -18.40 1.19 -11.69
C LEU A 12 -17.47 1.39 -12.89
N PHE A 13 -17.58 0.53 -13.90
CA PHE A 13 -16.66 0.50 -15.03
C PHE A 13 -17.25 1.07 -16.33
N THR A 14 -18.58 1.05 -16.47
CA THR A 14 -19.25 1.54 -17.68
C THR A 14 -19.80 2.96 -17.49
N PRO A 15 -19.58 3.88 -18.45
CA PRO A 15 -20.24 5.18 -18.49
C PRO A 15 -21.76 5.05 -18.44
N HIS A 16 -22.43 5.87 -17.62
CA HIS A 16 -23.89 5.95 -17.59
C HIS A 16 -24.34 7.42 -17.49
N PRO A 17 -25.44 7.83 -18.15
CA PRO A 17 -26.04 9.17 -18.00
C PRO A 17 -26.23 9.62 -16.54
N ALA A 18 -26.54 8.69 -15.63
CA ALA A 18 -26.69 8.99 -14.21
C ALA A 18 -25.37 9.40 -13.51
N ASN A 19 -24.22 9.23 -14.16
CA ASN A 19 -22.89 9.55 -13.63
C ASN A 19 -22.09 10.46 -14.57
N ASN A 20 -22.78 11.42 -15.21
CA ASN A 20 -22.20 12.37 -16.16
C ASN A 20 -21.39 11.69 -17.29
N HIS A 21 -21.85 10.54 -17.77
CA HIS A 21 -21.16 9.72 -18.79
C HIS A 21 -19.71 9.35 -18.42
N ARG A 22 -19.39 9.27 -17.13
CA ARG A 22 -18.08 8.85 -16.62
C ARG A 22 -18.21 7.60 -15.75
N PRO A 23 -17.30 6.63 -15.86
CA PRO A 23 -17.25 5.51 -14.93
C PRO A 23 -17.09 6.03 -13.49
N ARG A 24 -17.86 5.48 -12.55
CA ARG A 24 -17.77 5.89 -11.14
C ARG A 24 -16.38 5.68 -10.55
N LEU A 25 -15.65 4.65 -11.03
CA LEU A 25 -14.30 4.35 -10.57
C LEU A 25 -13.32 5.53 -10.74
N LEU A 26 -13.54 6.36 -11.77
CA LEU A 26 -12.66 7.47 -12.12
C LEU A 26 -13.12 8.80 -11.51
N GLU A 27 -14.17 8.80 -10.69
CA GLU A 27 -14.66 10.00 -10.05
C GLU A 27 -13.70 10.46 -8.94
N PRO A 28 -13.30 11.75 -8.90
CA PRO A 28 -12.35 12.24 -7.88
C PRO A 28 -12.78 11.97 -6.44
N SER A 29 -14.09 11.97 -6.16
CA SER A 29 -14.68 11.68 -4.85
C SER A 29 -14.38 10.23 -4.40
N LEU A 30 -14.59 9.26 -5.31
CA LEU A 30 -14.32 7.86 -5.05
C LEU A 30 -12.82 7.59 -4.98
N LEU A 31 -12.02 8.16 -5.88
CA LEU A 31 -10.57 8.05 -5.84
C LEU A 31 -9.98 8.59 -4.54
N SER A 32 -10.49 9.73 -4.05
CA SER A 32 -10.07 10.31 -2.77
C SER A 32 -10.43 9.38 -1.60
N THR A 33 -11.62 8.78 -1.65
CA THR A 33 -12.07 7.83 -0.61
C THR A 33 -11.20 6.56 -0.62
N LEU A 34 -10.89 6.02 -1.80
CA LEU A 34 -9.98 4.89 -1.96
C LEU A 34 -8.57 5.23 -1.47
N ALA A 35 -8.06 6.41 -1.79
CA ALA A 35 -6.75 6.87 -1.33
C ALA A 35 -6.71 6.95 0.21
N ILE A 36 -7.71 7.57 0.83
CA ILE A 36 -7.83 7.63 2.30
C ILE A 36 -7.88 6.22 2.89
N PHE A 37 -8.70 5.33 2.32
CA PHE A 37 -8.81 3.95 2.78
C PHE A 37 -7.47 3.21 2.69
N ILE A 38 -6.75 3.35 1.58
CA ILE A 38 -5.43 2.75 1.38
C ILE A 38 -4.42 3.31 2.39
N LEU A 39 -4.42 4.63 2.62
CA LEU A 39 -3.53 5.27 3.59
C LEU A 39 -3.81 4.79 5.02
N LEU A 40 -5.09 4.69 5.40
CA LEU A 40 -5.50 4.17 6.71
C LEU A 40 -5.15 2.70 6.87
N ALA A 41 -5.39 1.87 5.86
CA ALA A 41 -5.04 0.46 5.88
C ALA A 41 -3.52 0.27 6.02
N ASN A 42 -2.73 0.98 5.20
CA ASN A 42 -1.27 0.95 5.30
C ASN A 42 -0.81 1.41 6.68
N SER A 43 -1.26 2.56 7.16
CA SER A 43 -0.87 3.10 8.47
C SER A 43 -1.26 2.17 9.61
N GLY A 44 -2.46 1.59 9.55
CA GLY A 44 -2.93 0.62 10.53
C GLY A 44 -2.06 -0.64 10.56
N VAL A 45 -1.71 -1.18 9.39
CA VAL A 45 -0.77 -2.31 9.26
C VAL A 45 0.61 -1.95 9.81
N LYS A 46 1.13 -0.74 9.52
CA LYS A 46 2.41 -0.25 10.06
C LYS A 46 2.44 -0.22 11.58
N ILE A 47 1.40 0.38 12.18
CA ILE A 47 1.28 0.47 13.64
C ILE A 47 1.16 -0.92 14.26
N PHE A 48 0.33 -1.80 13.68
CA PHE A 48 0.15 -3.15 14.18
C PHE A 48 1.46 -3.98 14.13
N ALA A 49 2.21 -3.88 13.03
CA ALA A 49 3.48 -4.57 12.86
C ALA A 49 4.55 -4.10 13.87
N GLN A 50 4.56 -2.80 14.22
CA GLN A 50 5.48 -2.26 15.23
C GLN A 50 5.18 -2.80 16.64
N VAL A 51 3.91 -3.07 16.96
CA VAL A 51 3.49 -3.52 18.30
C VAL A 51 3.70 -5.03 18.50
N GLN A 52 3.46 -5.87 17.49
CA GLN A 52 3.58 -7.33 17.62
C GLN A 52 4.98 -7.89 17.32
N GLY A 53 5.93 -7.08 16.86
CA GLY A 53 7.24 -7.54 16.40
C GLY A 53 7.15 -8.04 14.95
N GLY A 54 7.79 -7.30 14.03
CA GLY A 54 7.61 -7.43 12.59
C GLY A 54 7.89 -8.84 12.05
N ILE A 55 6.81 -9.56 11.70
CA ILE A 55 6.90 -10.76 10.88
C ILE A 55 7.20 -10.31 9.45
N LEU A 56 8.09 -11.04 8.77
CA LEU A 56 8.74 -10.80 7.46
C LEU A 56 7.87 -10.25 6.30
N GLY A 57 6.54 -10.22 6.42
CA GLY A 57 5.63 -9.63 5.44
C GLY A 57 5.47 -8.11 5.51
N TYR A 58 6.13 -7.42 6.45
CA TYR A 58 6.00 -5.97 6.64
C TYR A 58 7.01 -5.12 5.86
N ALA A 59 8.22 -5.64 5.64
CA ALA A 59 9.29 -4.91 4.98
C ALA A 59 9.16 -5.02 3.45
N SER A 60 8.08 -4.47 2.88
CA SER A 60 7.84 -4.46 1.43
C SER A 60 8.73 -3.47 0.68
N ASP A 61 9.41 -2.58 1.41
CA ASP A 61 10.19 -1.47 0.89
C ASP A 61 11.57 -1.45 1.60
N ILE A 62 12.38 -2.45 1.28
CA ILE A 62 13.78 -2.55 1.76
C ILE A 62 14.67 -1.93 0.70
N THR A 63 15.27 -0.78 1.01
CA THR A 63 16.21 -0.14 0.07
C THR A 63 17.60 -0.75 0.16
N VAL A 64 18.39 -0.61 -0.91
CA VAL A 64 19.77 -1.12 -0.94
C VAL A 64 20.61 -0.42 0.12
N GLU A 65 20.38 0.86 0.38
CA GLU A 65 21.05 1.64 1.42
C GLU A 65 20.74 1.11 2.82
N GLN A 66 19.49 0.69 3.08
CA GLN A 66 19.12 0.08 4.36
C GLN A 66 19.84 -1.25 4.56
N ILE A 67 19.92 -2.09 3.52
CA ILE A 67 20.68 -3.34 3.58
C ILE A 67 22.15 -3.06 3.84
N LEU A 68 22.75 -2.11 3.12
CA LEU A 68 24.16 -1.75 3.28
C LEU A 68 24.44 -1.24 4.70
N THR A 69 23.55 -0.41 5.25
CA THR A 69 23.68 0.17 6.59
C THR A 69 23.60 -0.91 7.66
N LEU A 70 22.56 -1.77 7.62
CA LEU A 70 22.37 -2.86 8.58
C LEU A 70 23.51 -3.88 8.49
N THR A 71 23.95 -4.21 7.27
CA THR A 71 25.07 -5.14 7.06
C THR A 71 26.37 -4.55 7.61
N ASN A 72 26.63 -3.27 7.36
CA ASN A 72 27.84 -2.61 7.85
C ASN A 72 27.88 -2.48 9.36
N GLN A 73 26.73 -2.28 10.03
CA GLN A 73 26.68 -2.36 11.50
C GLN A 73 27.22 -3.70 12.00
N HIS A 74 26.67 -4.82 11.51
CA HIS A 74 27.14 -6.15 11.89
C HIS A 74 28.60 -6.41 11.52
N ARG A 75 29.07 -5.88 10.39
CA ARG A 75 30.48 -6.02 9.97
C ARG A 75 31.41 -5.26 10.91
N LEU A 76 31.08 -4.03 11.27
CA LEU A 76 31.88 -3.24 12.20
C LEU A 76 31.93 -3.88 13.59
N ASP A 77 30.81 -4.44 14.06
CA ASP A 77 30.76 -5.20 15.31
C ASP A 77 31.66 -6.45 15.26
N ALA A 78 31.78 -7.07 14.09
CA ALA A 78 32.68 -8.20 13.81
C ALA A 78 34.13 -7.76 13.48
N GLY A 79 34.47 -6.47 13.55
CA GLY A 79 35.80 -5.94 13.23
C GLY A 79 36.14 -5.95 11.73
N LEU A 80 35.15 -6.13 10.87
CA LEU A 80 35.29 -6.13 9.41
C LEU A 80 35.11 -4.73 8.83
N PRO A 81 35.80 -4.39 7.72
CA PRO A 81 35.66 -3.10 7.07
C PRO A 81 34.28 -2.93 6.43
N ALA A 82 33.78 -1.69 6.42
CA ALA A 82 32.49 -1.33 5.84
C ALA A 82 32.49 -1.48 4.31
N LEU A 83 31.38 -2.00 3.78
CA LEU A 83 31.06 -2.11 2.36
C LEU A 83 30.59 -0.75 1.82
N LYS A 84 30.89 -0.49 0.54
CA LYS A 84 30.43 0.69 -0.20
C LYS A 84 29.79 0.21 -1.51
N LEU A 85 28.76 0.94 -1.97
CA LEU A 85 28.15 0.78 -3.29
C LEU A 85 28.94 1.55 -4.34
#